data_AF-A0A5B6VRN1-F1
#
_entry.id   AF-A0A5B6VRN1-F1
#
_cell.length_a   1.000
_cell.length_b   1.000
_cell.length_c   1.000
_cell.angle_alpha   90.00
_cell.angle_beta   90.00
_cell.angle_gamma   90.00
#
_symmetry.space_group_name_H-M   'P 1'
#
loop_
_entity.id
_entity.type
_entity.pdbx_description
1 polymer ?
#
loop_
_entity_poly.entity_id
_entity_poly.type
_entity_poly.pdbx_seq_one_letter_code
_entity_poly.pdbx_strand_id
1 'polypeptide(L)'
;MRTSPSLLSLTIDSAVLNLSNIADLSPLPDHIVIDLFLRTLRAGKLTEKVLKLFIDTGKDEVFSLIQALNIQVTLTPVLPTTIKDDEVDIVIGALRSDLTTFMNEWRPMFSRFHLIIVKDPDLKEELKIPEGFNLDVYGKPDMDQVVGSSTSILFSGYSCRYFGYLVSRKKYIISVDDDCLPAQDPKGFLVDAVAQHISNLTNPATPFFFNTLYDPYAEGADFVRGYPFSLRGGVKCALSCGLWLNLADHDAPTQALKARQRNSRYVDAVMTVPARSLVPISGINIAFEREAVGPALVPALKLAGEGKCRWETMEDIWSGLCVKVVCDHLGLGVKTGLPYIWRTDRGDPIASLKKEWEGVKLMEEVIPFFQSVRLPREATTVEECIVEVANSVKERLGSMDPVFARAAKAMLDWVKLWQSVGSSSSRSSAV
;
A
#
# COMPACT_ATOMS: atom_id res chain seq x y z
N MET A 1 51.50 6.81 -30.47
CA MET A 1 51.83 5.42 -30.11
C MET A 1 50.89 5.01 -28.99
N ARG A 2 50.12 3.92 -29.13
CA ARG A 2 49.40 3.34 -27.98
C ARG A 2 50.45 2.62 -27.13
N THR A 3 50.70 3.12 -25.94
CA THR A 3 51.54 2.44 -24.96
C THR A 3 50.87 1.10 -24.60
N SER A 4 51.66 0.02 -24.58
CA SER A 4 51.16 -1.28 -24.14
C SER A 4 50.66 -1.17 -22.70
N PRO A 5 49.56 -1.85 -22.33
CA PRO A 5 49.08 -1.88 -20.95
C PRO A 5 50.19 -2.39 -20.02
N SER A 6 50.31 -1.80 -18.83
CA SER A 6 51.25 -2.32 -17.83
C SER A 6 50.81 -3.70 -17.35
N LEU A 7 51.77 -4.52 -16.94
CA LEU A 7 51.49 -5.83 -16.37
C LEU A 7 50.53 -5.72 -15.17
N LEU A 8 50.76 -4.71 -14.31
CA LEU A 8 49.87 -4.41 -13.18
C LEU A 8 48.43 -4.15 -13.62
N SER A 9 48.23 -3.33 -14.66
CA SER A 9 46.88 -3.06 -15.19
C SER A 9 46.22 -4.35 -15.67
N LEU A 10 46.94 -5.17 -16.44
CA LEU A 10 46.43 -6.46 -16.93
C LEU A 10 46.08 -7.42 -15.78
N THR A 11 46.89 -7.41 -14.71
CA THR A 11 46.62 -8.20 -13.50
C THR A 11 45.34 -7.76 -12.80
N ILE A 12 45.13 -6.44 -12.62
CA ILE A 12 43.90 -5.93 -12.00
C ILE A 12 42.69 -6.24 -12.89
N ASP A 13 42.79 -6.06 -14.21
CA ASP A 13 41.71 -6.41 -15.14
C ASP A 13 41.36 -7.90 -15.06
N SER A 14 42.37 -8.78 -14.96
CA SER A 14 42.16 -10.22 -14.75
C SER A 14 41.54 -10.54 -13.38
N ALA A 15 41.95 -9.83 -12.32
CA ALA A 15 41.36 -9.96 -10.99
C ALA A 15 39.88 -9.57 -10.98
N VAL A 16 39.50 -8.49 -11.66
CA VAL A 16 38.09 -8.08 -11.85
C VAL A 16 37.27 -9.22 -12.48
N LEU A 17 37.87 -10.00 -13.38
CA LEU A 17 37.18 -11.13 -14.00
C LEU A 17 36.96 -12.31 -13.04
N ASN A 18 37.80 -12.46 -12.02
CA ASN A 18 37.87 -13.63 -11.15
C ASN A 18 37.59 -13.33 -9.66
N LEU A 19 37.13 -12.12 -9.33
CA LEU A 19 36.87 -11.67 -7.95
C LEU A 19 36.02 -12.64 -7.12
N SER A 20 35.06 -13.33 -7.73
CA SER A 20 34.22 -14.32 -7.05
C SER A 20 34.98 -15.51 -6.46
N ASN A 21 36.19 -15.78 -6.97
CA ASN A 21 37.08 -16.87 -6.56
C ASN A 21 38.17 -16.40 -5.58
N ILE A 22 38.26 -15.09 -5.32
CA ILE A 22 39.21 -14.51 -4.36
C ILE A 22 38.53 -14.50 -2.99
N ALA A 23 39.20 -15.05 -1.98
CA ALA A 23 38.63 -15.18 -0.63
C ALA A 23 38.99 -14.01 0.29
N ASP A 24 40.10 -13.31 0.02
CA ASP A 24 40.61 -12.23 0.85
C ASP A 24 41.41 -11.22 0.02
N LEU A 25 41.13 -9.93 0.22
CA LEU A 25 41.82 -8.80 -0.42
C LEU A 25 42.69 -8.01 0.57
N SER A 26 42.64 -8.31 1.86
CA SER A 26 43.37 -7.62 2.93
C SER A 26 44.89 -7.53 2.73
N PRO A 27 45.59 -8.49 2.06
CA PRO A 27 47.02 -8.38 1.82
C PRO A 27 47.41 -7.33 0.77
N LEU A 28 46.46 -6.82 -0.01
CA LEU A 28 46.76 -5.89 -1.10
C LEU A 28 47.00 -4.47 -0.59
N PRO A 29 47.92 -3.71 -1.21
CA PRO A 29 48.09 -2.28 -0.91
C PRO A 29 46.83 -1.46 -1.23
N ASP A 30 46.58 -0.40 -0.48
CA ASP A 30 45.37 0.44 -0.54
C ASP A 30 45.06 0.91 -1.96
N HIS A 31 46.06 1.48 -2.65
CA HIS A 31 45.92 1.96 -4.02
C HIS A 31 45.54 0.85 -5.02
N ILE A 32 45.92 -0.41 -4.77
CA ILE A 32 45.53 -1.56 -5.60
C ILE A 32 44.09 -1.96 -5.30
N VAL A 33 43.69 -2.01 -4.02
CA VAL A 33 42.32 -2.31 -3.60
C VAL A 33 41.35 -1.28 -4.19
N ILE A 34 41.75 -0.01 -4.22
CA ILE A 34 40.94 1.09 -4.76
C ILE A 34 40.81 1.00 -6.27
N ASP A 35 41.91 0.81 -7.01
CA ASP A 35 41.83 0.64 -8.47
C ASP A 35 41.00 -0.60 -8.82
N LEU A 36 41.17 -1.69 -8.07
CA LEU A 36 40.35 -2.89 -8.22
C LEU A 36 38.87 -2.62 -7.94
N PHE A 37 38.53 -1.87 -6.88
CA PHE A 37 37.15 -1.49 -6.55
C PHE A 37 36.52 -0.64 -7.66
N LEU A 38 37.23 0.41 -8.10
CA LEU A 38 36.77 1.31 -9.17
C LEU A 38 36.58 0.58 -10.50
N ARG A 39 37.49 -0.34 -10.86
CA ARG A 39 37.34 -1.16 -12.07
C ARG A 39 36.22 -2.19 -11.95
N THR A 40 36.00 -2.73 -10.75
CA THR A 40 34.87 -3.62 -10.46
C THR A 40 33.53 -2.91 -10.67
N LEU A 41 33.43 -1.67 -10.18
CA LEU A 41 32.28 -0.80 -10.41
C LEU A 41 32.08 -0.52 -11.92
N ARG A 42 33.14 -0.12 -12.63
CA ARG A 42 33.09 0.14 -14.09
C ARG A 42 32.68 -1.10 -14.89
N ALA A 43 33.13 -2.27 -14.46
CA ALA A 43 32.77 -3.55 -15.09
C ALA A 43 31.36 -4.04 -14.72
N GLY A 44 30.64 -3.36 -13.81
CA GLY A 44 29.33 -3.78 -13.32
C GLY A 44 29.37 -5.10 -12.55
N LYS A 45 30.51 -5.42 -11.91
CA LYS A 45 30.75 -6.71 -11.23
C LYS A 45 30.70 -6.63 -9.71
N LEU A 46 30.30 -5.49 -9.15
CA LEU A 46 30.08 -5.38 -7.71
C LEU A 46 28.83 -6.19 -7.36
N THR A 47 28.99 -7.32 -6.69
CA THR A 47 27.89 -8.09 -6.06
C THR A 47 27.99 -7.94 -4.55
N GLU A 48 27.01 -8.40 -3.77
CA GLU A 48 27.10 -8.34 -2.30
C GLU A 48 28.32 -9.10 -1.76
N LYS A 49 28.56 -10.31 -2.28
CA LYS A 49 29.77 -11.10 -1.94
C LYS A 49 31.05 -10.32 -2.24
N VAL A 50 31.11 -9.64 -3.40
CA VAL A 50 32.29 -8.88 -3.81
C VAL A 50 32.43 -7.59 -3.00
N LEU A 51 31.33 -6.88 -2.72
CA LEU A 51 31.31 -5.71 -1.85
C LEU A 51 31.81 -6.08 -0.45
N LYS A 52 31.38 -7.23 0.09
CA LYS A 52 31.88 -7.76 1.36
C LYS A 52 33.38 -8.02 1.34
N LEU A 53 33.94 -8.59 0.27
CA LEU A 53 35.40 -8.75 0.12
C LEU A 53 36.15 -7.42 0.24
N PHE A 54 35.60 -6.33 -0.29
CA PHE A 54 36.20 -4.99 -0.19
C PHE A 54 36.04 -4.39 1.21
N ILE A 55 34.88 -4.56 1.84
CA ILE A 55 34.64 -4.10 3.22
C ILE A 55 35.56 -4.81 4.21
N ASP A 56 35.71 -6.13 4.05
CA ASP A 56 36.53 -6.98 4.93
C ASP A 56 38.02 -6.60 4.87
N THR A 57 38.45 -5.79 3.88
CA THR A 57 39.82 -5.22 3.86
C THR A 57 40.08 -4.18 4.95
N GLY A 58 39.02 -3.58 5.52
CA GLY A 58 39.15 -2.55 6.56
C GLY A 58 39.77 -1.23 6.10
N LYS A 59 39.83 -0.95 4.79
CA LYS A 59 40.49 0.26 4.23
C LYS A 59 39.55 1.47 4.20
N ASP A 60 39.94 2.57 4.84
CA ASP A 60 39.12 3.80 4.98
C ASP A 60 38.68 4.41 3.64
N GLU A 61 39.53 4.37 2.62
CA GLU A 61 39.22 4.92 1.29
C GLU A 61 38.14 4.11 0.57
N VAL A 62 38.05 2.79 0.82
CA VAL A 62 36.95 1.95 0.31
C VAL A 62 35.63 2.37 0.97
N PHE A 63 35.61 2.57 2.28
CA PHE A 63 34.42 3.07 2.99
C PHE A 63 34.02 4.46 2.51
N SER A 64 34.99 5.33 2.29
CA SER A 64 34.76 6.69 1.76
C SER A 64 34.14 6.64 0.37
N LEU A 65 34.60 5.77 -0.53
CA LEU A 65 34.02 5.57 -1.85
C LEU A 65 32.62 4.97 -1.79
N ILE A 66 32.38 4.00 -0.91
CA ILE A 66 31.05 3.44 -0.66
C ILE A 66 30.07 4.53 -0.24
N GLN A 67 30.45 5.37 0.72
CA GLN A 67 29.63 6.49 1.20
C GLN A 67 29.41 7.54 0.11
N ALA A 68 30.47 7.96 -0.59
CA ALA A 68 30.40 8.97 -1.65
C ALA A 68 29.52 8.52 -2.83
N LEU A 69 29.52 7.22 -3.13
CA LEU A 69 28.67 6.64 -4.17
C LEU A 69 27.28 6.23 -3.65
N ASN A 70 26.99 6.48 -2.38
CA ASN A 70 25.78 6.08 -1.69
C ASN A 70 25.45 4.58 -1.90
N ILE A 71 26.48 3.73 -1.89
CA ILE A 71 26.34 2.27 -1.98
C ILE A 71 25.87 1.78 -0.62
N GLN A 72 24.68 1.21 -0.58
CA GLN A 72 24.13 0.64 0.65
C GLN A 72 24.89 -0.64 1.00
N VAL A 73 25.59 -0.62 2.14
CA VAL A 73 26.27 -1.79 2.71
C VAL A 73 25.27 -2.55 3.55
N THR A 74 24.41 -3.33 2.93
CA THR A 74 23.51 -4.21 3.67
C THR A 74 24.30 -5.38 4.24
N LEU A 75 24.82 -5.22 5.46
CA LEU A 75 25.19 -6.33 6.35
C LEU A 75 24.34 -6.37 7.62
N THR A 76 23.50 -5.37 7.84
CA THR A 76 22.33 -5.55 8.70
C THR A 76 21.29 -6.27 7.84
N PRO A 77 20.81 -7.46 8.24
CA PRO A 77 19.42 -7.77 7.93
C PRO A 77 18.66 -6.50 8.33
N VAL A 78 17.82 -5.97 7.46
CA VAL A 78 16.68 -5.22 7.97
C VAL A 78 15.97 -6.27 8.81
N LEU A 79 16.31 -6.37 10.10
CA LEU A 79 15.55 -7.15 11.04
C LEU A 79 14.16 -6.55 10.87
N PRO A 80 13.19 -7.32 10.35
CA PRO A 80 11.86 -6.77 10.19
C PRO A 80 11.49 -6.24 11.57
N THR A 81 11.37 -4.92 11.71
CA THR A 81 10.68 -4.34 12.86
C THR A 81 9.28 -4.90 12.71
N THR A 82 9.06 -6.02 13.39
CA THR A 82 7.86 -6.81 13.23
C THR A 82 6.76 -5.95 13.81
N ILE A 83 5.85 -5.49 12.96
CA ILE A 83 4.65 -4.80 13.40
C ILE A 83 3.98 -5.72 14.42
N LYS A 84 3.83 -5.22 15.64
CA LYS A 84 3.25 -6.03 16.71
C LYS A 84 1.74 -6.09 16.56
N ASP A 85 1.14 -7.17 17.06
CA ASP A 85 -0.31 -7.36 16.99
C ASP A 85 -1.07 -6.21 17.69
N ASP A 86 -0.50 -5.60 18.74
CA ASP A 86 -1.08 -4.46 19.45
C ASP A 86 -0.92 -3.10 18.74
N GLU A 87 -0.23 -3.05 17.59
CA GLU A 87 -0.12 -1.89 16.71
C GLU A 87 -1.12 -1.89 15.54
N VAL A 88 -1.97 -2.91 15.44
CA VAL A 88 -2.90 -3.14 14.31
C VAL A 88 -4.35 -3.15 14.78
N ASP A 89 -5.20 -2.37 14.09
CA ASP A 89 -6.65 -2.56 14.12
C ASP A 89 -7.11 -3.25 12.82
N ILE A 90 -8.07 -4.16 12.92
CA ILE A 90 -8.80 -4.67 11.76
C ILE A 90 -10.18 -4.00 11.71
N VAL A 91 -10.45 -3.24 10.65
CA VAL A 91 -11.69 -2.51 10.45
C VAL A 91 -12.62 -3.31 9.53
N ILE A 92 -13.86 -3.50 9.97
CA ILE A 92 -14.86 -4.32 9.28
C ILE A 92 -16.14 -3.50 9.09
N GLY A 93 -16.51 -3.26 7.84
CA GLY A 93 -17.83 -2.70 7.49
C GLY A 93 -18.90 -3.79 7.51
N ALA A 94 -19.86 -3.69 8.42
CA ALA A 94 -20.93 -4.66 8.59
C ALA A 94 -22.22 -4.19 7.90
N LEU A 95 -22.49 -4.75 6.73
CA LEU A 95 -23.70 -4.53 5.93
C LEU A 95 -24.72 -5.67 6.15
N ARG A 96 -24.32 -6.75 6.80
CA ARG A 96 -25.20 -7.85 7.21
C ARG A 96 -25.23 -8.00 8.73
N SER A 97 -26.40 -8.39 9.23
CA SER A 97 -26.63 -8.52 10.67
C SER A 97 -26.02 -9.77 11.28
N ASP A 98 -25.89 -10.86 10.53
CA ASP A 98 -25.29 -12.10 11.02
C ASP A 98 -23.84 -12.24 10.57
N LEU A 99 -22.91 -11.94 11.48
CA LEU A 99 -21.47 -12.05 11.24
C LEU A 99 -20.89 -13.39 11.72
N THR A 100 -21.73 -14.33 12.18
CA THR A 100 -21.28 -15.57 12.83
C THR A 100 -20.33 -16.39 11.96
N THR A 101 -20.73 -16.67 10.71
CA THR A 101 -19.89 -17.46 9.79
C THR A 101 -18.60 -16.72 9.46
N PHE A 102 -18.71 -15.45 9.05
CA PHE A 102 -17.55 -14.62 8.67
C PHE A 102 -16.51 -14.55 9.80
N MET A 103 -16.93 -14.21 11.02
CA MET A 103 -16.03 -14.09 12.17
C MET A 103 -15.40 -15.43 12.55
N ASN A 104 -16.14 -16.54 12.47
CA ASN A 104 -15.60 -17.86 12.79
C ASN A 104 -14.58 -18.35 11.75
N GLU A 105 -14.78 -18.09 10.47
CA GLU A 105 -13.81 -18.41 9.42
C GLU A 105 -12.51 -17.61 9.59
N TRP A 106 -12.62 -16.33 9.97
CA TRP A 106 -11.46 -15.47 10.24
C TRP A 106 -10.82 -15.65 11.61
N ARG A 107 -11.44 -16.44 12.52
CA ARG A 107 -11.00 -16.60 13.92
C ARG A 107 -9.50 -16.91 14.07
N PRO A 108 -8.87 -17.79 13.27
CA PRO A 108 -7.44 -18.09 13.40
C PRO A 108 -6.53 -16.85 13.25
N MET A 109 -6.97 -15.84 12.48
CA MET A 109 -6.22 -14.61 12.27
C MET A 109 -6.73 -13.50 13.20
N PHE A 110 -8.05 -13.26 13.24
CA PHE A 110 -8.65 -12.11 13.92
C PHE A 110 -8.52 -12.15 15.44
N SER A 111 -8.48 -13.33 16.08
CA SER A 111 -8.39 -13.43 17.54
C SER A 111 -7.09 -12.86 18.13
N ARG A 112 -6.10 -12.56 17.30
CA ARG A 112 -4.83 -11.93 17.70
C ARG A 112 -4.91 -10.40 17.81
N PHE A 113 -5.86 -9.79 17.12
CA PHE A 113 -5.92 -8.34 16.91
C PHE A 113 -7.13 -7.71 17.58
N HIS A 114 -7.10 -6.38 17.70
CA HIS A 114 -8.29 -5.61 18.02
C HIS A 114 -9.11 -5.39 16.74
N LEU A 115 -10.44 -5.54 16.83
CA LEU A 115 -11.35 -5.37 15.71
C LEU A 115 -12.25 -4.15 15.93
N ILE A 116 -12.44 -3.36 14.88
CA ILE A 116 -13.41 -2.27 14.84
C ILE A 116 -14.50 -2.65 13.85
N ILE A 117 -15.68 -2.97 14.36
CA ILE A 117 -16.84 -3.31 13.53
C ILE A 117 -17.72 -2.07 13.40
N VAL A 118 -17.93 -1.61 12.18
CA VAL A 118 -18.80 -0.47 11.89
C VAL A 118 -20.10 -0.98 11.28
N LYS A 119 -21.19 -0.88 12.02
CA LYS A 119 -22.55 -1.23 11.57
C LYS A 119 -23.04 -0.18 10.59
N ASP A 120 -23.46 -0.61 9.40
CA ASP A 120 -24.12 0.26 8.43
C ASP A 120 -25.34 0.95 9.07
N PRO A 121 -25.44 2.29 9.07
CA PRO A 121 -26.58 3.02 9.61
C PRO A 121 -27.95 2.63 9.04
N ASP A 122 -27.98 2.06 7.84
CA ASP A 122 -29.22 1.58 7.20
C ASP A 122 -29.63 0.16 7.65
N LEU A 123 -28.74 -0.58 8.32
CA LEU A 123 -29.02 -1.91 8.86
C LEU A 123 -29.83 -1.80 10.16
N LYS A 124 -31.09 -2.24 10.12
CA LYS A 124 -32.03 -2.10 11.24
C LYS A 124 -31.86 -3.19 12.29
N GLU A 125 -31.49 -4.39 11.84
CA GLU A 125 -31.30 -5.55 12.70
C GLU A 125 -30.07 -5.37 13.60
N GLU A 126 -30.09 -5.99 14.77
CA GLU A 126 -28.91 -6.04 15.63
C GLU A 126 -27.85 -7.00 15.09
N LEU A 127 -26.58 -6.65 15.32
CA LEU A 127 -25.46 -7.50 14.91
C LEU A 127 -25.39 -8.75 15.79
N LYS A 128 -25.26 -9.91 15.15
CA LYS A 128 -24.91 -11.18 15.79
C LYS A 128 -23.43 -11.41 15.57
N ILE A 129 -22.66 -11.30 16.65
CA ILE A 129 -21.22 -11.47 16.66
C ILE A 129 -20.91 -12.62 17.63
N PRO A 130 -20.14 -13.64 17.23
CA PRO A 130 -19.75 -14.72 18.12
C PRO A 130 -18.77 -14.24 19.18
N GLU A 131 -18.74 -14.91 20.33
CA GLU A 131 -17.86 -14.56 21.45
C GLU A 131 -16.37 -14.86 21.14
N GLY A 132 -15.48 -14.31 21.99
CA GLY A 132 -14.05 -14.60 21.98
C GLY A 132 -13.21 -13.70 21.06
N PHE A 133 -13.68 -12.49 20.77
CA PHE A 133 -12.94 -11.48 20.02
C PHE A 133 -12.75 -10.21 20.87
N ASN A 134 -11.61 -9.56 20.71
CA ASN A 134 -11.35 -8.23 21.25
C ASN A 134 -11.85 -7.19 20.24
N LEU A 135 -13.00 -6.58 20.50
CA LEU A 135 -13.64 -5.71 19.51
C LEU A 135 -14.42 -4.55 20.12
N ASP A 136 -14.51 -3.48 19.33
CA ASP A 136 -15.44 -2.37 19.49
C ASP A 136 -16.46 -2.38 18.34
N VAL A 137 -17.72 -2.09 18.66
CA VAL A 137 -18.80 -1.97 17.67
C VAL A 137 -19.29 -0.53 17.66
N TYR A 138 -19.32 0.08 16.47
CA TYR A 138 -19.83 1.42 16.26
C TYR A 138 -21.07 1.39 15.38
N GLY A 139 -22.13 2.07 15.79
CA GLY A 139 -23.33 2.27 15.00
C GLY A 139 -23.62 3.76 14.74
N LYS A 140 -24.80 4.03 14.19
CA LYS A 140 -25.25 5.40 13.89
C LYS A 140 -25.16 6.35 15.10
N PRO A 141 -25.55 5.97 16.33
CA PRO A 141 -25.44 6.88 17.49
C PRO A 141 -23.99 7.33 17.75
N ASP A 142 -23.02 6.41 17.63
CA ASP A 142 -21.61 6.71 17.84
C ASP A 142 -21.06 7.61 16.73
N MET A 143 -21.47 7.37 15.48
CA MET A 143 -21.13 8.24 14.36
C MET A 143 -21.66 9.67 14.56
N ASP A 144 -22.93 9.78 14.92
CA ASP A 144 -23.57 11.07 15.20
C ASP A 144 -22.87 11.81 16.35
N GLN A 145 -22.41 11.08 17.38
CA GLN A 145 -21.66 11.64 18.51
C GLN A 145 -20.28 12.16 18.09
N VAL A 146 -19.53 11.42 17.27
CA VAL A 146 -18.15 11.76 16.90
C VAL A 146 -18.09 12.83 15.81
N VAL A 147 -18.97 12.76 14.80
CA VAL A 147 -18.87 13.60 13.59
C VAL A 147 -20.06 14.55 13.39
N GLY A 148 -21.11 14.41 14.20
CA GLY A 148 -22.37 15.12 14.06
C GLY A 148 -23.31 14.46 13.04
N SER A 149 -24.62 14.52 13.30
CA SER A 149 -25.65 13.89 12.45
C SER A 149 -25.67 14.38 10.99
N SER A 150 -25.17 15.60 10.72
CA SER A 150 -25.07 16.13 9.35
C SER A 150 -23.96 15.48 8.54
N THR A 151 -22.93 14.96 9.21
CA THR A 151 -21.74 14.36 8.60
C THR A 151 -21.82 12.84 8.61
N SER A 152 -22.48 12.26 9.63
CA SER A 152 -22.60 10.80 9.78
C SER A 152 -23.25 10.11 8.59
N ILE A 153 -24.10 10.82 7.84
CA ILE A 153 -24.71 10.34 6.59
C ILE A 153 -23.69 9.92 5.53
N LEU A 154 -22.43 10.37 5.63
CA LEU A 154 -21.36 10.00 4.72
C LEU A 154 -20.83 8.59 4.98
N PHE A 155 -21.11 8.00 6.16
CA PHE A 155 -20.63 6.69 6.59
C PHE A 155 -21.72 5.62 6.47
N SER A 156 -22.30 5.48 5.28
CA SER A 156 -23.33 4.48 4.97
C SER A 156 -22.89 3.48 3.91
N GLY A 157 -23.52 2.30 3.94
CA GLY A 157 -23.15 1.16 3.10
C GLY A 157 -21.67 0.82 3.24
N TYR A 158 -21.00 0.50 2.13
CA TYR A 158 -19.57 0.18 2.12
C TYR A 158 -18.68 1.34 2.64
N SER A 159 -19.14 2.58 2.53
CA SER A 159 -18.42 3.74 3.06
C SER A 159 -18.42 3.83 4.59
N CYS A 160 -19.19 2.99 5.32
CA CYS A 160 -19.17 3.01 6.78
C CYS A 160 -17.77 2.69 7.36
N ARG A 161 -16.97 1.85 6.70
CA ARG A 161 -15.60 1.49 7.14
C ARG A 161 -14.67 2.69 7.33
N TYR A 162 -14.87 3.78 6.58
CA TYR A 162 -14.07 4.99 6.73
C TYR A 162 -14.25 5.64 8.11
N PHE A 163 -15.39 5.43 8.76
CA PHE A 163 -15.56 5.79 10.17
C PHE A 163 -14.62 5.00 11.07
N GLY A 164 -14.44 3.70 10.80
CA GLY A 164 -13.47 2.84 11.49
C GLY A 164 -12.05 3.35 11.35
N TYR A 165 -11.66 3.82 10.14
CA TYR A 165 -10.34 4.43 9.93
C TYR A 165 -10.16 5.70 10.77
N LEU A 166 -11.21 6.50 10.88
CA LEU A 166 -11.23 7.76 11.61
C LEU A 166 -11.07 7.53 13.13
N VAL A 167 -11.78 6.56 13.70
CA VAL A 167 -11.77 6.29 15.15
C VAL A 167 -10.63 5.39 15.61
N SER A 168 -10.05 4.58 14.71
CA SER A 168 -8.86 3.77 15.01
C SER A 168 -7.74 4.64 15.59
N ARG A 169 -7.00 4.06 16.53
CA ARG A 169 -5.86 4.67 17.23
C ARG A 169 -4.57 3.89 17.05
N LYS A 170 -4.65 2.72 16.41
CA LYS A 170 -3.51 1.88 16.11
C LYS A 170 -2.72 2.45 14.94
N LYS A 171 -1.43 2.12 14.91
CA LYS A 171 -0.50 2.63 13.90
C LYS A 171 -0.85 2.10 12.52
N TYR A 172 -1.32 0.86 12.44
CA TYR A 172 -1.71 0.20 11.21
C TYR A 172 -3.17 -0.19 11.25
N ILE A 173 -3.81 -0.10 10.08
CA ILE A 173 -5.20 -0.51 9.88
C ILE A 173 -5.21 -1.53 8.74
N ILE A 174 -5.93 -2.63 8.95
CA ILE A 174 -6.30 -3.58 7.90
C ILE A 174 -7.81 -3.47 7.71
N SER A 175 -8.25 -3.24 6.48
CA SER A 175 -9.67 -3.25 6.13
C SER A 175 -10.05 -4.61 5.57
N VAL A 176 -11.23 -5.13 5.94
CA VAL A 176 -11.88 -6.32 5.36
C VAL A 176 -13.40 -6.12 5.46
N ASP A 177 -14.15 -6.38 4.38
CA ASP A 177 -15.62 -6.32 4.42
C ASP A 177 -16.23 -7.67 4.81
N ASP A 178 -17.45 -7.65 5.33
CA ASP A 178 -18.12 -8.85 5.86
C ASP A 178 -18.39 -9.95 4.80
N ASP A 179 -18.26 -9.64 3.50
CA ASP A 179 -18.45 -10.54 2.35
C ASP A 179 -17.19 -11.24 1.85
N CYS A 180 -16.10 -11.03 2.56
CA CYS A 180 -14.81 -11.59 2.26
C CYS A 180 -14.43 -12.66 3.26
N LEU A 181 -14.14 -13.88 2.80
CA LEU A 181 -13.64 -14.98 3.62
C LEU A 181 -12.12 -15.15 3.41
N PRO A 182 -11.41 -15.83 4.31
CA PRO A 182 -10.03 -16.22 4.06
C PRO A 182 -9.93 -17.02 2.76
N ALA A 183 -8.94 -16.70 1.92
CA ALA A 183 -8.64 -17.48 0.73
C ALA A 183 -7.87 -18.76 1.07
N GLN A 184 -7.80 -19.68 0.12
CA GLN A 184 -6.87 -20.81 0.14
C GLN A 184 -5.81 -20.63 -0.95
N ASP A 185 -4.59 -21.03 -0.63
CA ASP A 185 -3.50 -21.13 -1.60
C ASP A 185 -3.71 -22.35 -2.54
N PRO A 186 -2.89 -22.52 -3.60
CA PRO A 186 -3.00 -23.66 -4.50
C PRO A 186 -2.78 -25.04 -3.85
N LYS A 187 -2.24 -25.09 -2.62
CA LYS A 187 -2.03 -26.31 -1.85
C LYS A 187 -3.19 -26.60 -0.89
N GLY A 188 -4.19 -25.72 -0.83
CA GLY A 188 -5.37 -25.83 0.05
C GLY A 188 -5.14 -25.30 1.47
N PHE A 189 -4.02 -24.62 1.73
CA PHE A 189 -3.79 -23.98 3.03
C PHE A 189 -4.49 -22.62 3.08
N LEU A 190 -5.03 -22.27 4.24
CA LEU A 190 -5.58 -20.95 4.47
C LEU A 190 -4.48 -19.88 4.33
N VAL A 191 -4.78 -18.84 3.57
CA VAL A 191 -3.93 -17.67 3.42
C VAL A 191 -4.10 -16.79 4.64
N ASP A 192 -3.02 -16.59 5.41
CA ASP A 192 -2.99 -15.58 6.47
C ASP A 192 -2.81 -14.19 5.85
N ALA A 193 -3.93 -13.62 5.40
CA ALA A 193 -3.95 -12.33 4.74
C ALA A 193 -3.44 -11.19 5.65
N VAL A 194 -3.72 -11.29 6.95
CA VAL A 194 -3.26 -10.30 7.93
C VAL A 194 -1.74 -10.31 8.05
N ALA A 195 -1.13 -11.49 8.21
CA ALA A 195 0.33 -11.61 8.28
C ALA A 195 1.02 -11.18 6.97
N GLN A 196 0.43 -11.49 5.82
CA GLN A 196 0.97 -11.07 4.52
C GLN A 196 0.90 -9.55 4.31
N HIS A 197 -0.20 -8.90 4.72
CA HIS A 197 -0.28 -7.44 4.77
C HIS A 197 0.77 -6.81 5.69
N ILE A 198 0.95 -7.37 6.90
CA ILE A 198 1.97 -6.93 7.85
C ILE A 198 3.38 -7.07 7.24
N SER A 199 3.67 -8.19 6.57
CA SER A 199 4.94 -8.40 5.86
C SER A 199 5.18 -7.33 4.80
N ASN A 200 4.16 -7.02 3.99
CA ASN A 200 4.24 -5.98 2.97
C ASN A 200 4.54 -4.60 3.56
N LEU A 201 3.89 -4.22 4.66
CA LEU A 201 4.09 -2.94 5.33
C LEU A 201 5.44 -2.86 6.08
N THR A 202 5.94 -4.00 6.57
CA THR A 202 7.23 -4.09 7.24
C THR A 202 8.40 -3.95 6.26
N ASN A 203 8.25 -4.54 5.07
CA ASN A 203 9.30 -4.57 4.06
C ASN A 203 9.33 -3.29 3.22
N PRO A 204 10.52 -2.76 2.87
CA PRO A 204 10.60 -1.57 2.02
C PRO A 204 9.98 -1.80 0.63
N ALA A 205 9.61 -0.72 -0.03
CA ALA A 205 9.13 -0.71 -1.41
C ALA A 205 10.18 -0.08 -2.35
N THR A 206 10.18 -0.45 -3.62
CA THR A 206 11.15 0.01 -4.62
C THR A 206 10.47 0.75 -5.79
N PRO A 207 9.87 1.93 -5.57
CA PRO A 207 9.04 2.57 -6.60
C PRO A 207 9.84 3.29 -7.68
N PHE A 208 11.10 3.64 -7.43
CA PHE A 208 11.90 4.48 -8.34
C PHE A 208 12.65 3.71 -9.44
N PHE A 209 12.77 2.39 -9.30
CA PHE A 209 13.37 1.53 -10.31
C PHE A 209 12.67 0.18 -10.27
N PHE A 210 12.22 -0.31 -11.42
CA PHE A 210 11.43 -1.53 -11.47
C PHE A 210 12.33 -2.77 -11.40
N ASN A 211 12.19 -3.58 -10.35
CA ASN A 211 12.84 -4.88 -10.25
C ASN A 211 12.04 -5.92 -11.05
N THR A 212 12.65 -6.48 -12.11
CA THR A 212 11.95 -7.45 -12.98
C THR A 212 11.82 -8.84 -12.37
N LEU A 213 12.40 -9.06 -11.19
CA LEU A 213 12.23 -10.26 -10.36
C LEU A 213 11.30 -9.98 -9.16
N TYR A 214 10.24 -9.19 -9.38
CA TYR A 214 9.22 -8.84 -8.38
C TYR A 214 9.79 -8.16 -7.11
N ASP A 215 9.07 -8.16 -5.99
CA ASP A 215 9.51 -7.53 -4.74
C ASP A 215 10.78 -8.20 -4.20
N PRO A 216 11.93 -7.51 -4.15
CA PRO A 216 13.21 -8.11 -3.76
C PRO A 216 13.31 -8.47 -2.27
N TYR A 217 12.31 -8.08 -1.47
CA TYR A 217 12.21 -8.42 -0.05
C TYR A 217 11.32 -9.63 0.22
N ALA A 218 10.69 -10.19 -0.83
CA ALA A 218 9.95 -11.44 -0.71
C ALA A 218 10.92 -12.63 -0.67
N GLU A 219 10.51 -13.70 0.01
CA GLU A 219 11.31 -14.92 0.07
C GLU A 219 11.58 -15.48 -1.34
N GLY A 220 12.85 -15.79 -1.62
CA GLY A 220 13.27 -16.33 -2.92
C GLY A 220 13.43 -15.29 -4.04
N ALA A 221 13.22 -14.00 -3.77
CA ALA A 221 13.51 -12.91 -4.69
C ALA A 221 14.78 -12.13 -4.30
N ASP A 222 15.33 -11.37 -5.23
CA ASP A 222 16.48 -10.47 -5.03
C ASP A 222 16.49 -9.38 -6.12
N PHE A 223 17.37 -8.40 -5.99
CA PHE A 223 17.63 -7.37 -6.99
C PHE A 223 18.33 -7.95 -8.23
N VAL A 224 17.72 -7.75 -9.40
CA VAL A 224 18.32 -8.17 -10.67
C VAL A 224 19.58 -7.37 -11.02
N ARG A 225 20.43 -7.96 -11.88
CA ARG A 225 21.59 -7.26 -12.45
C ARG A 225 21.15 -5.94 -13.10
N GLY A 226 21.92 -4.88 -12.85
CA GLY A 226 21.62 -3.53 -13.36
C GLY A 226 20.71 -2.69 -12.46
N TYR A 227 20.10 -3.27 -11.42
CA TYR A 227 19.39 -2.48 -10.41
C TYR A 227 20.38 -1.63 -9.60
N PRO A 228 20.23 -0.28 -9.54
CA PRO A 228 21.19 0.60 -8.87
C PRO A 228 21.35 0.29 -7.38
N PHE A 229 22.59 0.09 -6.93
CA PHE A 229 22.90 -0.21 -5.51
C PHE A 229 22.36 0.85 -4.54
N SER A 230 22.40 2.12 -4.93
CA SER A 230 21.91 3.24 -4.13
C SER A 230 20.39 3.23 -3.92
N LEU A 231 19.64 2.47 -4.71
CA LEU A 231 18.18 2.35 -4.61
C LEU A 231 17.73 1.04 -3.94
N ARG A 232 18.66 0.19 -3.51
CA ARG A 232 18.34 -1.13 -2.92
C ARG A 232 17.81 -1.06 -1.50
N GLY A 233 17.98 0.06 -0.80
CA GLY A 233 17.36 0.28 0.51
C GLY A 233 15.85 0.54 0.43
N GLY A 234 15.33 0.83 -0.77
CA GLY A 234 13.91 1.15 -0.98
C GLY A 234 13.44 2.39 -0.21
N VAL A 235 12.13 2.49 -0.06
CA VAL A 235 11.42 3.48 0.75
C VAL A 235 10.41 2.77 1.66
N LYS A 236 9.91 3.47 2.66
CA LYS A 236 8.84 2.95 3.53
C LYS A 236 7.60 2.57 2.74
N CYS A 237 7.09 1.36 2.92
CA CYS A 237 5.80 0.94 2.37
C CYS A 237 4.67 1.49 3.26
N ALA A 238 3.82 2.35 2.70
CA ALA A 238 2.74 3.00 3.45
C ALA A 238 1.37 2.33 3.23
N LEU A 239 1.20 1.62 2.11
CA LEU A 239 -0.02 0.87 1.80
C LEU A 239 0.30 -0.45 1.11
N SER A 240 -0.40 -1.50 1.53
CA SER A 240 -0.43 -2.82 0.92
C SER A 240 -1.84 -3.08 0.37
N CYS A 241 -1.93 -3.33 -0.94
CA CYS A 241 -3.17 -3.63 -1.66
C CYS A 241 -3.21 -5.11 -2.05
N GLY A 242 -4.06 -5.87 -1.37
CA GLY A 242 -4.30 -7.27 -1.69
C GLY A 242 -5.20 -7.46 -2.92
N LEU A 243 -5.38 -8.73 -3.28
CA LEU A 243 -6.11 -9.20 -4.46
C LEU A 243 -7.23 -10.17 -4.08
N TRP A 244 -7.91 -10.70 -5.09
CA TRP A 244 -9.21 -11.33 -4.95
C TRP A 244 -9.23 -12.70 -5.61
N LEU A 245 -9.68 -13.73 -4.90
CA LEU A 245 -10.13 -14.98 -5.50
C LEU A 245 -11.66 -15.01 -5.59
N ASN A 246 -12.17 -15.95 -6.39
CA ASN A 246 -13.58 -16.11 -6.72
C ASN A 246 -14.12 -14.93 -7.55
N LEU A 247 -14.43 -13.80 -6.93
CA LEU A 247 -14.94 -12.61 -7.63
C LEU A 247 -13.86 -11.55 -7.67
N ALA A 248 -13.36 -11.24 -8.86
CA ALA A 248 -12.44 -10.13 -9.06
C ALA A 248 -13.16 -8.78 -8.91
N ASP A 249 -12.42 -7.74 -8.58
CA ASP A 249 -12.94 -6.36 -8.49
C ASP A 249 -13.04 -5.74 -9.90
N HIS A 250 -13.95 -6.29 -10.70
CA HIS A 250 -14.31 -5.74 -12.02
C HIS A 250 -15.30 -4.59 -11.88
N ASP A 251 -15.28 -3.64 -12.82
CA ASP A 251 -16.38 -2.69 -13.04
C ASP A 251 -17.69 -3.43 -13.37
N ALA A 252 -18.85 -2.84 -13.09
CA ALA A 252 -20.16 -3.45 -13.34
C ALA A 252 -20.37 -3.86 -14.80
N PRO A 253 -19.99 -3.07 -15.84
CA PRO A 253 -20.07 -3.54 -17.22
C PRO A 253 -19.30 -4.86 -17.44
N THR A 254 -18.05 -4.93 -17.01
CA THR A 254 -17.22 -6.13 -17.13
C THR A 254 -17.81 -7.29 -16.31
N GLN A 255 -18.28 -7.04 -15.10
CA GLN A 255 -18.89 -8.06 -14.24
C GLN A 255 -20.21 -8.59 -14.81
N ALA A 256 -21.03 -7.73 -15.43
CA ALA A 256 -22.26 -8.12 -16.10
C ALA A 256 -21.96 -9.02 -17.32
N LEU A 257 -20.93 -8.68 -18.10
CA LEU A 257 -20.49 -9.50 -19.24
C LEU A 257 -19.84 -10.83 -18.80
N LYS A 258 -19.16 -10.84 -17.66
CA LYS A 258 -18.42 -11.99 -17.13
C LYS A 258 -19.05 -12.61 -15.88
N ALA A 259 -20.37 -12.62 -15.78
CA ALA A 259 -21.10 -13.00 -14.56
C ALA A 259 -20.72 -14.39 -13.98
N ARG A 260 -20.32 -15.34 -14.83
CA ARG A 260 -19.92 -16.70 -14.43
C ARG A 260 -18.41 -16.88 -14.26
N GLN A 261 -17.59 -15.93 -14.71
CA GLN A 261 -16.14 -16.04 -14.59
C GLN A 261 -15.74 -15.93 -13.13
N ARG A 262 -14.78 -16.77 -12.71
CA ARG A 262 -14.16 -16.70 -11.40
C ARG A 262 -12.67 -16.49 -11.51
N ASN A 263 -12.11 -15.70 -10.61
CA ASN A 263 -10.67 -15.61 -10.47
C ASN A 263 -10.16 -16.79 -9.63
N SER A 264 -9.61 -17.79 -10.30
CA SER A 264 -8.90 -18.93 -9.69
C SER A 264 -7.37 -18.78 -9.77
N ARG A 265 -6.88 -17.69 -10.36
CA ARG A 265 -5.45 -17.50 -10.58
C ARG A 265 -4.81 -16.88 -9.34
N TYR A 266 -4.27 -17.74 -8.48
CA TYR A 266 -3.37 -17.32 -7.42
C TYR A 266 -1.97 -17.07 -7.99
N VAL A 267 -1.42 -15.88 -7.77
CA VAL A 267 -0.05 -15.55 -8.15
C VAL A 267 0.71 -15.26 -6.87
N ASP A 268 1.69 -16.12 -6.57
CA ASP A 268 2.57 -15.97 -5.41
C ASP A 268 3.63 -14.91 -5.68
N ALA A 269 3.21 -13.64 -5.68
CA ALA A 269 4.08 -12.50 -5.93
C ALA A 269 3.58 -11.25 -5.21
N VAL A 270 4.54 -10.46 -4.73
CA VAL A 270 4.35 -9.09 -4.28
C VAL A 270 5.10 -8.18 -5.26
N MET A 271 4.54 -7.01 -5.53
CA MET A 271 5.13 -6.01 -6.42
C MET A 271 5.00 -4.63 -5.80
N THR A 272 6.06 -3.82 -5.91
CA THR A 272 5.93 -2.38 -5.68
C THR A 272 5.28 -1.73 -6.91
N VAL A 273 4.27 -0.89 -6.69
CA VAL A 273 3.71 -0.04 -7.73
C VAL A 273 4.71 1.07 -8.08
N PRO A 274 5.17 1.22 -9.33
CA PRO A 274 6.17 2.22 -9.69
C PRO A 274 5.71 3.66 -9.40
N ALA A 275 6.68 4.53 -9.08
CA ALA A 275 6.44 5.96 -8.94
C ALA A 275 5.86 6.51 -10.26
N ARG A 276 4.85 7.38 -10.15
CA ARG A 276 4.10 8.01 -11.26
C ARG A 276 3.24 7.06 -12.09
N SER A 277 3.14 5.78 -11.72
CA SER A 277 2.08 4.90 -12.21
C SER A 277 0.85 5.02 -11.31
N LEU A 278 -0.32 5.24 -11.91
CA LEU A 278 -1.59 5.14 -11.18
C LEU A 278 -1.95 3.68 -10.93
N VAL A 279 -2.72 3.43 -9.88
CA VAL A 279 -3.21 2.11 -9.51
C VAL A 279 -4.65 2.22 -9.02
N PRO A 280 -5.60 1.42 -9.55
CA PRO A 280 -6.92 1.30 -8.93
C PRO A 280 -6.79 0.50 -7.64
N ILE A 281 -7.37 1.00 -6.55
CA ILE A 281 -7.32 0.35 -5.24
C ILE A 281 -8.75 0.13 -4.75
N SER A 282 -9.03 -1.07 -4.27
CA SER A 282 -10.24 -1.37 -3.51
C SER A 282 -10.04 -1.01 -2.05
N GLY A 283 -11.04 -0.45 -1.37
CA GLY A 283 -10.98 -0.15 0.06
C GLY A 283 -11.14 -1.37 0.99
N ILE A 284 -11.21 -2.58 0.44
CA ILE A 284 -11.64 -3.78 1.19
C ILE A 284 -10.52 -4.74 1.52
N ASN A 285 -9.51 -4.92 0.66
CA ASN A 285 -8.38 -5.80 0.93
C ASN A 285 -7.11 -4.97 1.00
N ILE A 286 -7.06 -4.07 1.98
CA ILE A 286 -5.95 -3.14 2.13
C ILE A 286 -5.44 -3.11 3.55
N ALA A 287 -4.15 -2.89 3.68
CA ALA A 287 -3.52 -2.54 4.94
C ALA A 287 -2.68 -1.29 4.75
N PHE A 288 -2.65 -0.41 5.74
CA PHE A 288 -1.93 0.85 5.64
C PHE A 288 -1.48 1.38 6.99
N GLU A 289 -0.45 2.22 6.97
CA GLU A 289 -0.06 3.00 8.14
C GLU A 289 -0.96 4.23 8.26
N ARG A 290 -1.68 4.33 9.37
CA ARG A 290 -2.74 5.30 9.61
C ARG A 290 -2.27 6.73 9.41
N GLU A 291 -1.12 7.10 9.99
CA GLU A 291 -0.58 8.46 9.86
C GLU A 291 -0.01 8.75 8.48
N ALA A 292 0.52 7.73 7.80
CA ALA A 292 1.21 7.91 6.52
C ALA A 292 0.27 8.09 5.33
N VAL A 293 -0.96 7.55 5.38
CA VAL A 293 -1.93 7.66 4.26
C VAL A 293 -3.39 7.82 4.68
N GLY A 294 -3.73 7.76 5.97
CA GLY A 294 -5.12 7.83 6.42
C GLY A 294 -5.91 9.04 5.91
N PRO A 295 -5.39 10.27 5.96
CA PRO A 295 -6.04 11.43 5.35
C PRO A 295 -6.26 11.30 3.83
N ALA A 296 -5.45 10.51 3.13
CA ALA A 296 -5.57 10.27 1.69
C ALA A 296 -6.58 9.18 1.32
N LEU A 297 -6.99 8.33 2.26
CA LEU A 297 -8.11 7.39 2.11
C LEU A 297 -9.43 8.14 2.33
N VAL A 298 -9.84 8.91 1.31
CA VAL A 298 -10.88 9.92 1.41
C VAL A 298 -12.16 9.53 0.65
N PRO A 299 -13.31 9.33 1.32
CA PRO A 299 -14.55 8.88 0.67
C PRO A 299 -15.29 10.04 -0.02
N ALA A 300 -14.68 10.64 -1.05
CA ALA A 300 -15.12 11.91 -1.65
C ALA A 300 -15.97 11.78 -2.93
N LEU A 301 -15.51 11.05 -3.95
CA LEU A 301 -16.23 10.93 -5.21
C LEU A 301 -17.35 9.89 -5.05
N LYS A 302 -18.58 10.38 -4.77
CA LYS A 302 -19.79 9.56 -4.64
C LYS A 302 -20.87 10.04 -5.60
N LEU A 303 -21.43 9.13 -6.38
CA LEU A 303 -22.58 9.39 -7.24
C LEU A 303 -23.89 9.26 -6.46
N ALA A 304 -24.97 9.75 -7.04
CA ALA A 304 -26.28 9.73 -6.40
C ALA A 304 -26.80 8.29 -6.26
N GLY A 305 -27.09 7.86 -5.03
CA GLY A 305 -27.64 6.53 -4.76
C GLY A 305 -26.64 5.37 -4.79
N GLU A 306 -25.34 5.69 -4.77
CA GLU A 306 -24.23 4.75 -4.57
C GLU A 306 -24.01 4.38 -3.11
N GLY A 307 -23.21 3.32 -2.90
CA GLY A 307 -22.66 2.92 -1.60
C GLY A 307 -23.23 1.62 -1.05
N LYS A 308 -24.32 1.07 -1.61
CA LYS A 308 -24.95 -0.15 -1.10
C LYS A 308 -24.51 -1.43 -1.82
N CYS A 309 -24.08 -1.31 -3.07
CA CYS A 309 -23.49 -2.41 -3.82
C CYS A 309 -22.00 -2.14 -4.03
N ARG A 310 -21.19 -3.19 -4.11
CA ARG A 310 -19.74 -3.06 -4.29
C ARG A 310 -19.36 -2.25 -5.53
N TRP A 311 -20.01 -2.53 -6.66
CA TRP A 311 -19.67 -1.89 -7.94
C TRP A 311 -20.15 -0.44 -8.03
N GLU A 312 -20.75 0.08 -6.96
CA GLU A 312 -21.15 1.48 -6.86
C GLU A 312 -20.08 2.30 -6.13
N THR A 313 -18.93 1.72 -5.73
CA THR A 313 -17.96 2.44 -4.89
C THR A 313 -16.90 3.18 -5.70
N MET A 314 -17.30 4.23 -6.44
CA MET A 314 -16.35 5.12 -7.13
C MET A 314 -15.38 5.80 -6.16
N GLU A 315 -15.77 5.93 -4.90
CA GLU A 315 -14.94 6.54 -3.84
C GLU A 315 -13.67 5.74 -3.56
N ASP A 316 -13.67 4.42 -3.76
CA ASP A 316 -12.50 3.59 -3.52
C ASP A 316 -11.44 3.81 -4.60
N ILE A 317 -11.87 3.83 -5.87
CA ILE A 317 -10.98 4.13 -7.00
C ILE A 317 -10.39 5.53 -6.80
N TRP A 318 -11.23 6.51 -6.48
CA TRP A 318 -10.80 7.88 -6.20
C TRP A 318 -9.80 7.95 -5.04
N SER A 319 -10.09 7.27 -3.93
CA SER A 319 -9.20 7.20 -2.76
C SER A 319 -7.86 6.58 -3.13
N GLY A 320 -7.86 5.50 -3.92
CA GLY A 320 -6.66 4.84 -4.40
C GLY A 320 -5.77 5.76 -5.22
N LEU A 321 -6.37 6.55 -6.12
CA LEU A 321 -5.66 7.55 -6.92
C LEU A 321 -5.08 8.67 -6.05
N CYS A 322 -5.83 9.14 -5.04
CA CYS A 322 -5.35 10.11 -4.06
C CYS A 322 -4.13 9.55 -3.29
N VAL A 323 -4.26 8.37 -2.67
CA VAL A 323 -3.17 7.72 -1.95
C VAL A 323 -1.93 7.58 -2.83
N LYS A 324 -2.10 7.14 -4.09
CA LYS A 324 -0.95 6.93 -4.96
C LYS A 324 -0.20 8.22 -5.28
N VAL A 325 -0.90 9.31 -5.60
CA VAL A 325 -0.27 10.61 -5.87
C VAL A 325 0.41 11.17 -4.63
N VAL A 326 -0.22 11.04 -3.46
CA VAL A 326 0.36 11.49 -2.19
C VAL A 326 1.61 10.68 -1.83
N CYS A 327 1.56 9.35 -1.93
CA CYS A 327 2.71 8.49 -1.68
C CYS A 327 3.88 8.83 -2.60
N ASP A 328 3.64 9.03 -3.89
CA ASP A 328 4.70 9.39 -4.85
C ASP A 328 5.36 10.74 -4.52
N HIS A 329 4.56 11.71 -4.06
CA HIS A 329 5.05 13.03 -3.67
C HIS A 329 5.88 12.98 -2.38
N LEU A 330 5.41 12.22 -1.37
CA LEU A 330 6.08 12.08 -0.08
C LEU A 330 7.21 11.04 -0.08
N GLY A 331 7.50 10.39 -1.22
CA GLY A 331 8.53 9.36 -1.32
C GLY A 331 8.19 8.07 -0.59
N LEU A 332 6.90 7.75 -0.47
CA LEU A 332 6.38 6.52 0.14
C LEU A 332 6.04 5.48 -0.92
N GLY A 333 6.04 4.21 -0.50
CA GLY A 333 5.75 3.07 -1.36
C GLY A 333 4.35 2.51 -1.22
N VAL A 334 3.85 1.95 -2.31
CA VAL A 334 2.62 1.15 -2.35
C VAL A 334 2.95 -0.22 -2.92
N LYS A 335 2.55 -1.29 -2.23
CA LYS A 335 2.70 -2.68 -2.70
C LYS A 335 1.37 -3.27 -3.12
N THR A 336 1.39 -4.18 -4.09
CA THR A 336 0.24 -4.98 -4.53
C THR A 336 0.63 -6.43 -4.80
N GLY A 337 -0.34 -7.34 -4.88
CA GLY A 337 -0.13 -8.77 -5.04
C GLY A 337 -0.76 -9.53 -3.88
N LEU A 338 0.03 -10.32 -3.17
CA LEU A 338 -0.40 -10.88 -1.90
C LEU A 338 -0.78 -9.78 -0.89
N PRO A 339 -1.80 -9.98 -0.05
CA PRO A 339 -2.59 -11.21 0.11
C PRO A 339 -3.80 -11.33 -0.81
N TYR A 340 -4.31 -12.56 -0.94
CA TYR A 340 -5.62 -12.84 -1.54
C TYR A 340 -6.68 -13.08 -0.47
N ILE A 341 -7.90 -12.59 -0.70
CA ILE A 341 -9.11 -12.96 0.05
C ILE A 341 -10.17 -13.55 -0.88
N TRP A 342 -11.11 -14.31 -0.33
CA TRP A 342 -12.18 -14.98 -1.07
C TRP A 342 -13.48 -14.19 -0.97
N ARG A 343 -13.83 -13.48 -2.04
CA ARG A 343 -15.05 -12.66 -2.06
C ARG A 343 -16.28 -13.48 -2.41
N THR A 344 -17.36 -13.33 -1.66
CA THR A 344 -18.57 -14.17 -1.79
C THR A 344 -19.80 -13.45 -2.33
N ASP A 345 -19.96 -12.14 -2.10
CA ASP A 345 -21.22 -11.46 -2.44
C ASP A 345 -21.41 -11.24 -3.94
N ARG A 346 -22.67 -11.44 -4.34
CA ARG A 346 -23.20 -11.19 -5.67
C ARG A 346 -24.39 -10.24 -5.54
N GLY A 347 -24.14 -8.94 -5.51
CA GLY A 347 -25.18 -7.99 -5.90
C GLY A 347 -25.62 -8.21 -7.36
N ASP A 348 -26.62 -7.47 -7.81
CA ASP A 348 -27.10 -7.51 -9.19
C ASP A 348 -26.23 -6.60 -10.10
N PRO A 349 -25.38 -7.17 -10.99
CA PRO A 349 -24.50 -6.37 -11.84
C PRO A 349 -25.27 -5.45 -12.79
N ILE A 350 -26.49 -5.81 -13.18
CA ILE A 350 -27.31 -4.98 -14.09
C ILE A 350 -27.90 -3.79 -13.35
N ALA A 351 -28.33 -3.97 -12.10
CA ALA A 351 -28.76 -2.87 -11.24
C ALA A 351 -27.59 -1.91 -10.96
N SER A 352 -26.40 -2.43 -10.67
CA SER A 352 -25.21 -1.61 -10.44
C SER A 352 -24.74 -0.91 -11.71
N LEU A 353 -24.80 -1.55 -12.89
CA LEU A 353 -24.45 -0.93 -14.17
C LEU A 353 -25.25 0.35 -14.44
N LYS A 354 -26.55 0.37 -14.10
CA LYS A 354 -27.40 1.56 -14.27
C LYS A 354 -26.97 2.75 -13.41
N LYS A 355 -26.16 2.53 -12.38
CA LYS A 355 -25.64 3.57 -11.49
C LYS A 355 -24.18 3.90 -11.81
N GLU A 356 -23.34 2.89 -12.02
CA GLU A 356 -21.90 3.06 -12.22
C GLU A 356 -21.54 3.63 -13.61
N TRP A 357 -22.41 3.55 -14.62
CA TRP A 357 -22.07 4.08 -15.96
C TRP A 357 -21.70 5.57 -15.95
N GLU A 358 -22.29 6.35 -15.04
CA GLU A 358 -21.92 7.75 -14.81
C GLU A 358 -20.48 7.84 -14.28
N GLY A 359 -20.12 6.98 -13.32
CA GLY A 359 -18.77 6.86 -12.77
C GLY A 359 -17.73 6.48 -13.82
N VAL A 360 -18.03 5.45 -14.63
CA VAL A 360 -17.17 5.04 -15.75
C VAL A 360 -16.94 6.20 -16.72
N LYS A 361 -17.99 6.98 -17.04
CA LYS A 361 -17.84 8.18 -17.89
C LYS A 361 -16.96 9.24 -17.22
N LEU A 362 -17.12 9.49 -15.93
CA LEU A 362 -16.30 10.46 -15.19
C LEU A 362 -14.82 10.05 -15.16
N MET A 363 -14.50 8.76 -15.25
CA MET A 363 -13.11 8.28 -15.27
C MET A 363 -12.29 8.81 -16.46
N GLU A 364 -12.94 9.15 -17.58
CA GLU A 364 -12.29 9.79 -18.73
C GLU A 364 -11.66 11.15 -18.37
N GLU A 365 -12.19 11.84 -17.36
CA GLU A 365 -11.66 13.11 -16.86
C GLU A 365 -10.76 12.91 -15.63
N VAL A 366 -11.12 11.96 -14.76
CA VAL A 366 -10.39 11.66 -13.52
C VAL A 366 -8.99 11.13 -13.80
N ILE A 367 -8.83 10.19 -14.74
CA ILE A 367 -7.52 9.58 -15.00
C ILE A 367 -6.51 10.60 -15.55
N PRO A 368 -6.80 11.37 -16.62
CA PRO A 368 -5.88 12.40 -17.11
C PRO A 368 -5.58 13.47 -16.06
N PHE A 369 -6.58 13.82 -15.23
CA PHE A 369 -6.38 14.71 -14.10
C PHE A 369 -5.29 14.16 -13.16
N PHE A 370 -5.46 12.97 -12.59
CA PHE A 370 -4.50 12.40 -11.63
C PHE A 370 -3.12 12.12 -12.25
N GLN A 371 -3.04 11.78 -13.55
CA GLN A 371 -1.75 11.66 -14.26
C GLN A 371 -0.99 13.00 -14.32
N SER A 372 -1.72 14.10 -14.39
CA SER A 372 -1.17 15.46 -14.50
C SER A 372 -0.93 16.15 -13.16
N VAL A 373 -1.50 15.67 -12.05
CA VAL A 373 -1.32 16.32 -10.73
C VAL A 373 0.15 16.37 -10.36
N ARG A 374 0.62 17.55 -9.96
CA ARG A 374 1.95 17.78 -9.39
C ARG A 374 1.75 18.61 -8.14
N LEU A 375 2.10 18.05 -7.00
CA LEU A 375 1.95 18.72 -5.71
C LEU A 375 3.16 19.64 -5.45
N PRO A 376 2.96 20.79 -4.79
CA PRO A 376 4.03 21.71 -4.43
C PRO A 376 4.98 21.05 -3.41
N ARG A 377 6.27 21.41 -3.45
CA ARG A 377 7.28 20.83 -2.54
C ARG A 377 7.02 21.20 -1.07
N GLU A 378 6.29 22.27 -0.87
CA GLU A 378 5.87 22.82 0.41
C GLU A 378 4.79 21.94 1.08
N ALA A 379 4.04 21.13 0.31
CA ALA A 379 3.14 20.13 0.87
C ALA A 379 3.96 18.94 1.36
N THR A 380 4.21 18.88 2.67
CA THR A 380 5.10 17.89 3.30
C THR A 380 4.35 16.88 4.16
N THR A 381 3.06 17.13 4.43
CA THR A 381 2.17 16.23 5.15
C THR A 381 1.09 15.66 4.23
N VAL A 382 0.48 14.54 4.62
CA VAL A 382 -0.60 13.88 3.86
C VAL A 382 -1.82 14.81 3.75
N GLU A 383 -2.13 15.52 4.83
CA GLU A 383 -3.21 16.50 4.91
C GLU A 383 -3.00 17.65 3.93
N GLU A 384 -1.82 18.27 3.93
CA GLU A 384 -1.47 19.33 2.98
C GLU A 384 -1.59 18.83 1.55
N CYS A 385 -1.07 17.63 1.27
CA CYS A 385 -1.17 17.04 -0.06
C CYS A 385 -2.65 16.88 -0.50
N ILE A 386 -3.53 16.40 0.37
CA ILE A 386 -4.94 16.22 0.06
C ILE A 386 -5.67 17.56 -0.11
N VAL A 387 -5.31 18.58 0.67
CA VAL A 387 -5.81 19.95 0.46
C VAL A 387 -5.43 20.47 -0.93
N GLU A 388 -4.18 20.27 -1.35
CA GLU A 388 -3.71 20.66 -2.69
C GLU A 388 -4.41 19.89 -3.82
N VAL A 389 -4.62 18.58 -3.65
CA VAL A 389 -5.43 17.79 -4.61
C VAL A 389 -6.86 18.33 -4.64
N ALA A 390 -7.49 18.59 -3.50
CA ALA A 390 -8.86 19.09 -3.44
C ALA A 390 -9.03 20.46 -4.14
N ASN A 391 -8.08 21.38 -3.92
CA ASN A 391 -8.05 22.67 -4.60
C ASN A 391 -7.92 22.49 -6.12
N SER A 392 -7.01 21.61 -6.56
CA SER A 392 -6.82 21.28 -7.97
C SER A 392 -8.05 20.65 -8.60
N VAL A 393 -8.75 19.76 -7.90
CA VAL A 393 -10.01 19.15 -8.36
C VAL A 393 -11.07 20.22 -8.54
N LYS A 394 -11.24 21.11 -7.56
CA LYS A 394 -12.22 22.20 -7.62
C LYS A 394 -11.96 23.13 -8.81
N GLU A 395 -10.71 23.50 -9.03
CA GLU A 395 -10.32 24.41 -10.11
C GLU A 395 -10.46 23.77 -11.49
N ARG A 396 -9.98 22.54 -11.66
CA ARG A 396 -9.81 21.91 -12.97
C ARG A 396 -10.98 21.05 -13.41
N LEU A 397 -11.66 20.41 -12.45
CA LEU A 397 -12.79 19.50 -12.72
C LEU A 397 -14.13 20.07 -12.24
N GLY A 398 -14.13 21.01 -11.29
CA GLY A 398 -15.34 21.48 -10.62
C GLY A 398 -16.39 22.14 -11.54
N SER A 399 -15.98 22.71 -12.67
CA SER A 399 -16.89 23.28 -13.68
C SER A 399 -17.42 22.25 -14.69
N MET A 400 -16.80 21.06 -14.76
CA MET A 400 -17.16 20.01 -15.72
C MET A 400 -18.39 19.23 -15.26
N ASP A 401 -18.42 18.88 -13.97
CA ASP A 401 -19.55 18.22 -13.34
C ASP A 401 -19.65 18.63 -11.86
N PRO A 402 -20.87 18.97 -11.35
CA PRO A 402 -21.07 19.31 -9.94
C PRO A 402 -20.57 18.26 -8.93
N VAL A 403 -20.45 16.98 -9.34
CA VAL A 403 -19.91 15.91 -8.50
C VAL A 403 -18.46 16.20 -8.09
N PHE A 404 -17.65 16.79 -8.96
CA PHE A 404 -16.25 17.11 -8.64
C PHE A 404 -16.13 18.26 -7.65
N ALA A 405 -16.99 19.28 -7.78
CA ALA A 405 -17.06 20.36 -6.79
C ALA A 405 -17.48 19.83 -5.41
N ARG A 406 -18.41 18.87 -5.36
CA ARG A 406 -18.79 18.17 -4.12
C ARG A 406 -17.66 17.31 -3.58
N ALA A 407 -16.97 16.55 -4.44
CA ALA A 407 -15.82 15.73 -4.06
C ALA A 407 -14.69 16.57 -3.45
N ALA A 408 -14.31 17.68 -4.10
CA ALA A 408 -13.32 18.61 -3.56
C ALA A 408 -13.70 19.14 -2.17
N LYS A 409 -14.98 19.53 -1.98
CA LYS A 409 -15.46 19.94 -0.66
C LYS A 409 -15.37 18.81 0.36
N ALA A 410 -15.79 17.60 -0.01
CA ALA A 410 -15.74 16.41 0.86
C ALA A 410 -14.29 16.08 1.27
N MET A 411 -13.31 16.27 0.37
CA MET A 411 -11.89 16.08 0.70
C MET A 411 -11.40 17.07 1.77
N LEU A 412 -11.75 18.35 1.64
CA LEU A 412 -11.40 19.37 2.62
C LEU A 412 -12.06 19.12 3.98
N ASP A 413 -13.33 18.69 3.97
CA ASP A 413 -14.06 18.37 5.19
C ASP A 413 -13.50 17.10 5.86
N TRP A 414 -13.09 16.10 5.08
CA TRP A 414 -12.44 14.89 5.57
C TRP A 414 -11.13 15.21 6.28
N VAL A 415 -10.26 16.04 5.71
CA VAL A 415 -9.00 16.44 6.37
C VAL A 415 -9.26 17.13 7.71
N LYS A 416 -10.23 18.06 7.76
CA LYS A 416 -10.62 18.73 9.01
C LYS A 416 -11.15 17.73 10.04
N LEU A 417 -11.95 16.77 9.60
CA LEU A 417 -12.53 15.74 10.46
C LEU A 417 -11.44 14.82 11.01
N TRP A 418 -10.49 14.41 10.16
CA TRP A 418 -9.35 13.59 10.54
C TRP A 418 -8.51 14.27 11.62
N GLN A 419 -8.24 15.57 11.44
CA GLN A 419 -7.50 16.37 12.41
C GLN A 419 -8.25 16.55 13.73
N SER A 420 -9.56 16.81 13.70
CA SER A 420 -10.35 17.03 14.91
C SER A 420 -10.51 15.75 15.74
N VAL A 421 -10.79 14.62 15.08
CA VAL A 421 -10.93 13.32 15.74
C VAL A 421 -9.57 12.76 16.16
N GLY A 422 -8.51 13.02 15.40
CA GLY A 422 -7.14 12.70 15.81
C GLY A 422 -6.70 13.51 17.03
N SER A 423 -6.92 14.82 17.05
CA SER A 423 -6.47 15.72 18.13
C SER A 423 -7.25 15.56 19.44
N SER A 424 -8.52 15.16 19.39
CA SER A 424 -9.30 14.87 20.61
C SER A 424 -8.75 13.66 21.38
N SER A 425 -8.04 12.76 20.71
CA SER A 425 -7.48 11.53 21.29
C SER A 425 -6.08 11.69 21.92
N SER A 426 -5.31 12.70 21.52
CA SER A 426 -4.02 13.03 22.16
C SER A 426 -4.19 13.70 23.53
N ARG A 427 -5.39 14.26 23.81
CA ARG A 427 -5.72 14.83 25.13
C ARG A 427 -6.22 13.77 26.13
N SER A 428 -6.80 12.67 25.67
CA SER A 428 -7.28 11.58 26.55
C SER A 428 -6.18 10.60 26.97
N SER A 429 -5.03 10.60 26.28
CA SER A 429 -3.85 9.80 26.62
C SER A 429 -2.84 10.53 27.52
N ALA A 430 -3.14 11.77 27.91
CA ALA A 430 -2.31 12.62 28.75
C ALA A 430 -2.87 12.84 30.18
N VAL A 431 -3.77 11.97 30.65
CA VAL A 431 -4.36 12.01 32.00
C VAL A 431 -4.06 10.73 32.76
#